data_AF-A0A496W029-F1
#
_entry.id   AF-A0A496W029-F1
#
_cell.length_a   1.000
_cell.length_b   1.000
_cell.length_c   1.000
_cell.angle_alpha   90.00
_cell.angle_beta   90.00
_cell.angle_gamma   90.00
#
_symmetry.space_group_name_H-M   'P 1'
#
loop_
_entity.id
_entity.type
_entity.pdbx_description
1 polymer ?
#
loop_
_entity_poly.entity_id
_entity_poly.type
_entity_poly.pdbx_seq_one_letter_code
_entity_poly.pdbx_strand_id
1 'polypeptide(L)'
;MRKFSSYGPPNNKLHYYAPREALITEALTQLKGEVPDEGGHYITVWASRQTGKTWIMREVVLTLKQESQFDVVFLSLQYLQDVEDVNRVAKLIARKLIQQLNLEKEITIDTVDDLERLFERGTLSKPLILILDEFDALEQAVIARLVGVFRHIYTSRQNQADKSTAEKDYLLHGMALIGVRAVLGVENVKGSPFNVQRSLPIPNLTHDEVGYLFNWYQQESGQSIEPEVVERIWYEFQGQPGLTAWFGELLTEKYNQTTDQPITMNHAKEVYVAALDLLPNSNILNLISKAKQEPYKSFVLELFQTKTKVKFTYHDPIINFLYMNGIVSVDQRHEQRGSENEVKFACPYVQKQLFNYFAIELYHKMDDLYGPFEDLSDTITEDSLNIPRLLQRYEQYLQANRELVLKNAPRRDDLRVFEAVFHFHFYLYLTRFLDSYEAQVQPEFPTGNGQIDLL
;
A
#
# COMPACT_ATOMS: atom_id res chain seq x y z
N MET A 1 15.48 -22.40 -9.78
CA MET A 1 14.10 -22.16 -9.35
C MET A 1 13.97 -20.70 -8.98
N ARG A 2 12.90 -20.07 -9.41
CA ARG A 2 12.55 -18.71 -8.97
C ARG A 2 12.11 -18.74 -7.50
N LYS A 3 12.01 -17.57 -6.90
CA LYS A 3 11.68 -17.39 -5.48
C LYS A 3 10.62 -16.32 -5.28
N PHE A 4 9.92 -16.36 -4.15
CA PHE A 4 9.13 -15.21 -3.74
C PHE A 4 10.05 -14.10 -3.26
N SER A 5 9.67 -12.83 -3.46
CA SER A 5 10.46 -11.70 -2.99
C SER A 5 9.59 -10.46 -2.77
N SER A 6 9.81 -9.80 -1.63
CA SER A 6 9.12 -8.56 -1.25
C SER A 6 10.06 -7.33 -1.14
N TYR A 7 11.35 -7.51 -1.42
CA TYR A 7 12.40 -6.51 -1.13
C TYR A 7 12.73 -5.62 -2.35
N GLY A 8 11.70 -5.00 -2.91
CA GLY A 8 11.79 -4.15 -4.10
C GLY A 8 11.20 -4.78 -5.36
N PRO A 9 11.38 -4.16 -6.54
CA PRO A 9 10.78 -4.67 -7.77
C PRO A 9 11.33 -6.05 -8.14
N PRO A 10 10.46 -7.04 -8.46
CA PRO A 10 10.90 -8.38 -8.78
C PRO A 10 11.81 -8.41 -10.02
N ASN A 11 12.77 -9.34 -10.00
CA ASN A 11 13.58 -9.66 -11.16
C ASN A 11 12.95 -10.88 -11.83
N ASN A 12 12.42 -10.71 -13.04
CA ASN A 12 11.64 -11.76 -13.73
C ASN A 12 12.42 -13.07 -13.96
N LYS A 13 13.77 -13.05 -13.88
CA LYS A 13 14.62 -14.25 -13.96
C LYS A 13 14.77 -14.99 -12.63
N LEU A 14 14.66 -14.29 -11.50
CA LEU A 14 14.95 -14.81 -10.17
C LEU A 14 13.69 -14.94 -9.31
N HIS A 15 12.65 -14.15 -9.57
CA HIS A 15 11.49 -14.05 -8.71
C HIS A 15 10.19 -14.39 -9.45
N TYR A 16 9.21 -14.91 -8.71
CA TYR A 16 7.83 -15.02 -9.19
C TYR A 16 7.21 -13.62 -9.30
N TYR A 17 6.40 -13.39 -10.34
CA TYR A 17 5.77 -12.10 -10.64
C TYR A 17 4.45 -12.31 -11.39
N ALA A 18 3.53 -11.35 -11.29
CA ALA A 18 2.30 -11.35 -12.08
C ALA A 18 2.54 -10.51 -13.36
N PRO A 19 2.37 -11.07 -14.58
CA PRO A 19 2.74 -10.38 -15.82
C PRO A 19 2.04 -9.03 -16.05
N ARG A 20 0.78 -8.87 -15.63
CA ARG A 20 0.02 -7.60 -15.70
C ARG A 20 0.03 -6.93 -17.08
N GLU A 21 -0.02 -7.74 -18.14
CA GLU A 21 0.15 -7.29 -19.53
C GLU A 21 -0.82 -6.16 -19.89
N ALA A 22 -2.10 -6.26 -19.50
CA ALA A 22 -3.10 -5.22 -19.78
C ALA A 22 -2.72 -3.84 -19.19
N LEU A 23 -2.22 -3.80 -17.95
CA LEU A 23 -1.80 -2.55 -17.30
C LEU A 23 -0.53 -1.97 -17.96
N ILE A 24 0.40 -2.84 -18.36
CA ILE A 24 1.62 -2.44 -19.08
C ILE A 24 1.24 -1.86 -20.45
N THR A 25 0.37 -2.54 -21.20
CA THR A 25 -0.13 -2.07 -22.50
C THR A 25 -0.88 -0.76 -22.39
N GLU A 26 -1.72 -0.60 -21.36
CA GLU A 26 -2.39 0.67 -21.09
C GLU A 26 -1.36 1.78 -20.84
N ALA A 27 -0.39 1.58 -19.93
CA ALA A 27 0.66 2.56 -19.65
C ALA A 27 1.48 2.93 -20.90
N LEU A 28 1.83 1.95 -21.73
CA LEU A 28 2.54 2.17 -23.00
C LEU A 28 1.71 3.03 -23.96
N THR A 29 0.43 2.69 -24.11
CA THR A 29 -0.51 3.44 -24.98
C THR A 29 -0.67 4.88 -24.48
N GLN A 30 -0.74 5.08 -23.15
CA GLN A 30 -0.81 6.40 -22.57
C GLN A 30 0.44 7.24 -22.83
N LEU A 31 1.63 6.66 -22.66
CA LEU A 31 2.89 7.38 -22.82
C LEU A 31 3.22 7.69 -24.29
N LYS A 32 2.88 6.77 -25.20
CA LYS A 32 3.12 6.93 -26.64
C LYS A 32 2.01 7.73 -27.35
N GLY A 33 0.81 7.74 -26.78
CA GLY A 33 -0.39 8.17 -27.49
C GLY A 33 -0.92 7.09 -28.44
N GLU A 34 -2.20 7.21 -28.80
CA GLU A 34 -2.88 6.29 -29.71
C GLU A 34 -2.28 6.36 -31.12
N VAL A 35 -1.87 7.56 -31.54
CA VAL A 35 -1.09 7.82 -32.75
C VAL A 35 0.24 8.44 -32.32
N PRO A 36 1.34 7.66 -32.25
CA PRO A 36 2.60 8.14 -31.69
C PRO A 36 3.21 9.37 -32.37
N ASP A 37 2.86 9.63 -33.63
CA ASP A 37 3.36 10.80 -34.34
C ASP A 37 2.60 12.09 -33.97
N GLU A 38 1.35 11.98 -33.50
CA GLU A 38 0.52 13.12 -33.08
C GLU A 38 0.85 13.58 -31.65
N GLY A 39 1.24 12.64 -30.78
CA GLY A 39 1.85 12.92 -29.48
C GLY A 39 1.36 12.05 -28.33
N GLY A 40 2.20 11.91 -27.30
CA GLY A 40 1.91 11.19 -26.07
C GLY A 40 1.25 12.03 -24.99
N HIS A 41 0.97 11.38 -23.85
CA HIS A 41 0.33 12.01 -22.69
C HIS A 41 1.28 12.13 -21.49
N TYR A 42 0.98 13.11 -20.64
CA TYR A 42 1.61 13.25 -19.33
C TYR A 42 0.65 12.67 -18.30
N ILE A 43 1.05 11.57 -17.68
CA ILE A 43 0.20 10.78 -16.79
C ILE A 43 0.69 10.81 -15.35
N THR A 44 -0.25 10.64 -14.43
CA THR A 44 0.04 10.36 -13.03
C THR A 44 -0.23 8.89 -12.75
N VAL A 45 0.76 8.20 -12.18
CA VAL A 45 0.65 6.80 -11.78
C VAL A 45 0.42 6.76 -10.27
N TRP A 46 -0.77 6.32 -9.87
CA TRP A 46 -1.21 6.38 -8.48
C TRP A 46 -1.68 5.03 -7.97
N ALA A 47 -1.34 4.74 -6.72
CA ALA A 47 -1.86 3.62 -5.94
C ALA A 47 -1.33 3.72 -4.49
N SER A 48 -1.98 3.03 -3.56
CA SER A 48 -1.50 2.90 -2.17
C SER A 48 -0.10 2.27 -2.09
N ARG A 49 0.65 2.48 -1.01
CA ARG A 49 1.99 1.89 -0.85
C ARG A 49 2.00 0.37 -1.12
N GLN A 50 3.11 -0.10 -1.70
CA GLN A 50 3.40 -1.53 -1.98
C GLN A 50 2.50 -2.26 -3.00
N THR A 51 1.73 -1.55 -3.82
CA THR A 51 0.94 -2.15 -4.92
C THR A 51 1.73 -2.51 -6.19
N GLY A 52 3.06 -2.45 -6.17
CA GLY A 52 3.90 -2.82 -7.33
C GLY A 52 4.05 -1.75 -8.42
N LYS A 53 3.73 -0.48 -8.14
CA LYS A 53 3.83 0.64 -9.10
C LYS A 53 5.17 0.72 -9.83
N THR A 54 6.27 0.76 -9.07
CA THR A 54 7.62 0.88 -9.62
C THR A 54 7.97 -0.30 -10.51
N TRP A 55 7.49 -1.51 -10.21
CA TRP A 55 7.76 -2.66 -11.05
C TRP A 55 7.03 -2.56 -12.40
N ILE A 56 5.73 -2.26 -12.41
CA ILE A 56 4.98 -2.07 -13.67
C ILE A 56 5.65 -1.00 -14.54
N MET A 57 6.01 0.14 -13.95
CA MET A 57 6.65 1.21 -14.72
C MET A 57 8.07 0.86 -15.18
N ARG A 58 8.79 -0.02 -14.48
CA ARG A 58 10.07 -0.57 -14.96
C ARG A 58 9.87 -1.49 -16.16
N GLU A 59 8.86 -2.36 -16.14
CA GLU A 59 8.54 -3.20 -17.31
C GLU A 59 8.16 -2.33 -18.52
N VAL A 60 7.34 -1.30 -18.31
CA VAL A 60 7.02 -0.29 -19.34
C VAL A 60 8.30 0.35 -19.92
N VAL A 61 9.25 0.77 -19.07
CA VAL A 61 10.55 1.31 -19.52
C VAL A 61 11.34 0.29 -20.33
N LEU A 62 11.40 -0.97 -19.87
CA LEU A 62 12.15 -2.03 -20.55
C LEU A 62 11.57 -2.30 -21.94
N THR A 63 10.25 -2.31 -22.08
CA THR A 63 9.58 -2.43 -23.38
C THR A 63 9.87 -1.21 -24.26
N LEU A 64 9.70 0.02 -23.75
CA LEU A 64 9.97 1.24 -24.53
C LEU A 64 11.43 1.34 -24.99
N LYS A 65 12.39 0.89 -24.18
CA LYS A 65 13.83 0.89 -24.54
C LYS A 65 14.19 -0.08 -25.66
N GLN A 66 13.34 -1.07 -25.94
CA GLN A 66 13.53 -1.95 -27.10
C GLN A 66 13.07 -1.28 -28.41
N GLU A 67 12.29 -0.21 -28.31
CA GLU A 67 11.86 0.59 -29.45
C GLU A 67 12.89 1.68 -29.75
N SER A 68 13.08 2.01 -31.03
CA SER A 68 14.06 3.03 -31.47
C SER A 68 13.46 4.44 -31.62
N GLN A 69 12.14 4.56 -31.49
CA GLN A 69 11.39 5.80 -31.75
C GLN A 69 11.59 6.86 -30.67
N PHE A 70 11.84 6.46 -29.43
CA PHE A 70 11.91 7.35 -28.27
C PHE A 70 13.22 7.15 -27.49
N ASP A 71 13.76 8.25 -26.97
CA ASP A 71 14.65 8.17 -25.83
C ASP A 71 13.81 7.97 -24.56
N VAL A 72 14.29 7.15 -23.64
CA VAL A 72 13.52 6.77 -22.43
C VAL A 72 14.38 6.92 -21.19
N VAL A 73 13.95 7.80 -20.29
CA VAL A 73 14.64 8.08 -19.03
C VAL A 73 13.74 7.73 -17.85
N PHE A 74 14.29 6.98 -16.90
CA PHE A 74 13.66 6.68 -15.62
C PHE A 74 14.53 7.21 -14.48
N LEU A 75 13.97 8.07 -13.62
CA LEU A 75 14.66 8.70 -12.50
C LEU A 75 13.82 8.55 -11.22
N SER A 76 14.39 7.98 -10.16
CA SER A 76 13.82 8.13 -8.81
C SER A 76 14.27 9.47 -8.23
N LEU A 77 13.34 10.19 -7.60
CA LEU A 77 13.59 11.49 -6.98
C LEU A 77 13.77 11.41 -5.46
N GLN A 78 13.83 10.21 -4.87
CA GLN A 78 13.96 10.02 -3.42
C GLN A 78 15.15 10.76 -2.80
N TYR A 79 16.27 10.82 -3.53
CA TYR A 79 17.49 11.47 -3.07
C TYR A 79 17.37 13.00 -2.96
N LEU A 80 16.25 13.57 -3.37
CA LEU A 80 15.94 15.00 -3.32
C LEU A 80 14.95 15.36 -2.19
N GLN A 81 14.57 14.39 -1.35
CA GLN A 81 13.52 14.60 -0.33
C GLN A 81 13.79 15.76 0.63
N ASP A 82 15.07 16.02 0.94
CA ASP A 82 15.50 17.05 1.89
C ASP A 82 15.96 18.35 1.18
N VAL A 83 15.64 18.50 -0.12
CA VAL A 83 16.07 19.65 -0.93
C VAL A 83 14.89 20.59 -1.16
N GLU A 84 14.82 21.66 -0.35
CA GLU A 84 13.74 22.65 -0.42
C GLU A 84 13.88 23.65 -1.58
N ASP A 85 15.12 23.93 -2.00
CA ASP A 85 15.39 24.89 -3.09
C ASP A 85 15.02 24.30 -4.45
N VAL A 86 13.94 24.82 -5.03
CA VAL A 86 13.42 24.44 -6.35
C VAL A 86 14.47 24.55 -7.47
N ASN A 87 15.35 25.56 -7.44
CA ASN A 87 16.37 25.75 -8.47
C ASN A 87 17.48 24.71 -8.32
N ARG A 88 17.83 24.35 -7.07
CA ARG A 88 18.75 23.24 -6.79
C ARG A 88 18.17 21.91 -7.24
N VAL A 89 16.88 21.66 -7.00
CA VAL A 89 16.18 20.47 -7.49
C VAL A 89 16.22 20.40 -9.02
N ALA A 90 15.84 21.48 -9.71
CA ALA A 90 15.87 21.55 -11.17
C ALA A 90 17.28 21.28 -11.73
N LYS A 91 18.32 21.89 -11.13
CA LYS A 91 19.73 21.64 -11.46
C LYS A 91 20.13 20.17 -11.32
N LEU A 92 19.69 19.51 -10.25
CA LEU A 92 20.02 18.10 -9.99
C LEU A 92 19.31 17.15 -10.96
N ILE A 93 18.01 17.38 -11.23
CA ILE A 93 17.26 16.65 -12.25
C ILE A 93 17.92 16.83 -13.62
N ALA A 94 18.25 18.07 -13.99
CA ALA A 94 18.91 18.41 -15.25
C ALA A 94 20.23 17.66 -15.44
N ARG A 95 21.10 17.67 -14.41
CA ARG A 95 22.37 16.95 -14.44
C ARG A 95 22.18 15.45 -14.70
N LYS A 96 21.18 14.83 -14.07
CA LYS A 96 20.87 13.41 -14.29
C LYS A 96 20.33 13.15 -15.70
N LEU A 97 19.48 14.02 -16.22
CA LEU A 97 18.96 13.92 -17.59
C LEU A 97 20.08 14.05 -18.63
N ILE A 98 20.92 15.08 -18.51
CA ILE A 98 22.09 15.30 -19.39
C ILE A 98 22.98 14.06 -19.40
N GLN A 99 23.27 13.50 -18.22
CA GLN A 99 24.08 12.30 -18.09
C GLN A 99 23.44 11.07 -18.73
N GLN A 100 22.15 10.81 -18.50
CA GLN A 100 21.48 9.61 -19.04
C GLN A 100 21.22 9.68 -20.55
N LEU A 101 21.03 10.89 -21.07
CA LEU A 101 20.82 11.14 -22.50
C LEU A 101 22.13 11.36 -23.26
N ASN A 102 23.28 11.37 -22.58
CA ASN A 102 24.60 11.67 -23.15
C ASN A 102 24.60 12.97 -23.97
N LEU A 103 24.00 14.04 -23.44
CA LEU A 103 23.95 15.32 -24.14
C LEU A 103 25.33 15.99 -24.11
N GLU A 104 25.88 16.30 -25.28
CA GLU A 104 27.19 16.95 -25.41
C GLU A 104 27.15 18.46 -25.16
N LYS A 105 25.96 19.08 -25.19
CA LYS A 105 25.79 20.51 -25.02
C LYS A 105 25.88 20.91 -23.55
N GLU A 106 26.69 21.94 -23.27
CA GLU A 106 26.65 22.63 -21.98
C GLU A 106 25.34 23.41 -21.86
N ILE A 107 24.43 22.88 -21.05
CA ILE A 107 23.13 23.50 -20.77
C ILE A 107 23.18 24.02 -19.34
N THR A 108 23.12 25.34 -19.22
CA THR A 108 23.08 26.00 -17.90
C THR A 108 21.63 26.14 -17.46
N ILE A 109 21.33 25.58 -16.29
CA ILE A 109 20.04 25.67 -15.60
C ILE A 109 20.29 26.50 -14.36
N ASP A 110 19.84 27.75 -14.31
CA ASP A 110 20.02 28.62 -13.15
C ASP A 110 18.78 28.66 -12.28
N THR A 111 17.62 28.68 -12.93
CA THR A 111 16.29 28.68 -12.34
C THR A 111 15.50 27.42 -12.74
N VAL A 112 14.42 27.15 -12.02
CA VAL A 112 13.49 26.06 -12.38
C VAL A 112 12.89 26.23 -13.77
N ASP A 113 12.65 27.47 -14.20
CA ASP A 113 12.02 27.76 -15.49
C ASP A 113 12.99 27.43 -16.66
N ASP A 114 14.31 27.55 -16.45
CA ASP A 114 15.33 27.15 -17.43
C ASP A 114 15.31 25.65 -17.75
N LEU A 115 14.66 24.81 -16.92
CA LEU A 115 14.56 23.37 -17.12
C LEU A 115 13.91 23.01 -18.48
N GLU A 116 13.04 23.87 -19.02
CA GLU A 116 12.41 23.67 -20.32
C GLU A 116 13.41 23.54 -21.48
N ARG A 117 14.58 24.20 -21.37
CA ARG A 117 15.65 24.17 -22.39
C ARG A 117 16.21 22.78 -22.64
N LEU A 118 16.13 21.89 -21.63
CA LEU A 118 16.54 20.49 -21.79
C LEU A 118 15.67 19.74 -22.77
N PHE A 119 14.42 20.17 -22.93
CA PHE A 119 13.41 19.47 -23.70
C PHE A 119 13.20 20.08 -25.09
N GLU A 120 13.85 21.18 -25.41
CA GLU A 120 13.79 21.80 -26.74
C GLU A 120 14.39 20.89 -27.81
N ARG A 121 13.86 20.95 -29.04
CA ARG A 121 14.40 20.25 -30.23
C ARG A 121 15.83 20.67 -30.57
N GLY A 122 16.26 21.86 -30.14
CA GLY A 122 17.66 22.27 -30.26
C GLY A 122 18.60 21.47 -29.35
N THR A 123 18.09 20.90 -28.26
CA THR A 123 18.84 20.16 -27.26
C THR A 123 18.70 18.65 -27.45
N LEU A 124 17.46 18.17 -27.57
CA LEU A 124 17.16 16.76 -27.79
C LEU A 124 17.15 16.46 -29.28
N SER A 125 17.77 15.36 -29.68
CA SER A 125 17.74 14.87 -31.06
C SER A 125 16.53 13.97 -31.36
N LYS A 126 15.84 13.48 -30.33
CA LYS A 126 14.73 12.53 -30.45
C LYS A 126 13.62 12.85 -29.44
N PRO A 127 12.37 12.44 -29.73
CA PRO A 127 11.28 12.47 -28.78
C PRO A 127 11.64 11.69 -27.50
N LEU A 128 11.36 12.28 -26.33
CA LEU A 128 11.69 11.74 -25.01
C LEU A 128 10.44 11.29 -24.26
N ILE A 129 10.49 10.10 -23.68
CA ILE A 129 9.57 9.66 -22.63
C ILE A 129 10.29 9.71 -21.28
N LEU A 130 9.76 10.51 -20.36
CA LEU A 130 10.35 10.74 -19.03
C LEU A 130 9.51 10.11 -17.92
N ILE A 131 10.11 9.27 -17.09
CA ILE A 131 9.44 8.65 -15.95
C ILE A 131 10.15 9.09 -14.67
N LEU A 132 9.40 9.77 -13.79
CA LEU A 132 9.86 10.27 -12.50
C LEU A 132 9.19 9.46 -11.39
N ASP A 133 9.98 8.65 -10.68
CA ASP A 133 9.54 7.85 -9.54
C ASP A 133 9.69 8.60 -8.22
N GLU A 134 8.83 8.27 -7.25
CA GLU A 134 8.77 8.91 -5.92
C GLU A 134 8.67 10.44 -6.00
N PHE A 135 7.79 10.93 -6.88
CA PHE A 135 7.60 12.36 -7.09
C PHE A 135 7.06 13.07 -5.83
N ASP A 136 6.33 12.36 -4.96
CA ASP A 136 5.90 12.79 -3.63
C ASP A 136 7.02 12.91 -2.60
N ALA A 137 8.24 12.48 -2.93
CA ALA A 137 9.39 12.73 -2.06
C ALA A 137 9.77 14.22 -2.05
N LEU A 138 9.46 14.96 -3.11
CA LEU A 138 9.76 16.38 -3.21
C LEU A 138 8.84 17.24 -2.34
N GLU A 139 9.36 18.38 -1.89
CA GLU A 139 8.58 19.40 -1.19
C GLU A 139 7.42 19.94 -2.06
N GLN A 140 6.29 20.25 -1.43
CA GLN A 140 5.06 20.64 -2.14
C GLN A 140 5.26 21.88 -3.03
N ALA A 141 6.00 22.87 -2.53
CA ALA A 141 6.30 24.09 -3.29
C ALA A 141 7.18 23.80 -4.53
N VAL A 142 8.10 22.85 -4.42
CA VAL A 142 8.96 22.40 -5.53
C VAL A 142 8.12 21.67 -6.58
N ILE A 143 7.26 20.75 -6.14
CA ILE A 143 6.31 20.04 -7.02
C ILE A 143 5.50 21.06 -7.82
N ALA A 144 4.86 22.03 -7.16
CA ALA A 144 4.01 23.01 -7.84
C ALA A 144 4.75 23.76 -8.97
N ARG A 145 6.02 24.12 -8.76
CA ARG A 145 6.85 24.81 -9.77
C ARG A 145 7.28 23.91 -10.93
N LEU A 146 7.79 22.71 -10.64
CA LEU A 146 8.19 21.75 -11.69
C LEU A 146 7.02 21.39 -12.61
N VAL A 147 5.86 21.18 -12.01
CA VAL A 147 4.63 20.87 -12.74
C VAL A 147 4.21 22.02 -13.64
N GLY A 148 4.40 23.27 -13.19
CA GLY A 148 4.18 24.45 -14.02
C GLY A 148 5.01 24.43 -15.32
N VAL A 149 6.29 24.06 -15.21
CA VAL A 149 7.19 23.91 -16.36
C VAL A 149 6.73 22.79 -17.28
N PHE A 150 6.44 21.59 -16.76
CA PHE A 150 5.96 20.48 -17.58
C PHE A 150 4.64 20.80 -18.28
N ARG A 151 3.72 21.50 -17.60
CA ARG A 151 2.46 21.95 -18.21
C ARG A 151 2.68 22.93 -19.36
N HIS A 152 3.61 23.87 -19.21
CA HIS A 152 3.98 24.80 -20.27
C HIS A 152 4.46 24.03 -21.51
N ILE A 153 5.41 23.11 -21.32
CA ILE A 153 5.95 22.25 -22.39
C ILE A 153 4.82 21.47 -23.09
N TYR A 154 3.95 20.82 -22.31
CA TYR A 154 2.84 20.04 -22.86
C TYR A 154 1.90 20.89 -23.71
N THR A 155 1.49 22.06 -23.19
CA THR A 155 0.55 22.95 -23.87
C THR A 155 1.17 23.52 -25.15
N SER A 156 2.45 23.89 -25.12
CA SER A 156 3.19 24.34 -26.31
C SER A 156 3.22 23.27 -27.39
N ARG A 157 3.43 21.99 -27.03
CA ARG A 157 3.34 20.85 -27.97
C ARG A 157 1.94 20.62 -28.53
N GLN A 158 0.89 20.83 -27.73
CA GLN A 158 -0.51 20.67 -28.17
C GLN A 158 -0.94 21.77 -29.14
N ASN A 159 -0.42 22.99 -28.99
CA ASN A 159 -0.65 24.09 -29.92
C ASN A 159 0.02 23.92 -31.30
N GLN A 160 0.80 22.84 -31.48
CA GLN A 160 1.48 22.47 -32.72
C GLN A 160 0.96 21.13 -33.25
N ALA A 161 -0.37 20.96 -33.27
CA ALA A 161 -1.04 19.73 -33.70
C ALA A 161 -0.80 19.39 -35.18
N ASP A 162 -0.42 20.37 -35.99
CA ASP A 162 -0.05 20.25 -37.40
C ASP A 162 1.35 19.66 -37.62
N LYS A 163 2.18 19.57 -36.58
CA LYS A 163 3.56 19.06 -36.65
C LYS A 163 3.66 17.65 -36.10
N SER A 164 4.49 16.82 -36.74
CA SER A 164 4.87 15.51 -36.19
C SER A 164 5.63 15.66 -34.86
N THR A 165 5.69 14.60 -34.05
CA THR A 165 6.31 14.67 -32.72
C THR A 165 7.76 15.14 -32.74
N ALA A 166 8.51 14.86 -33.82
CA ALA A 166 9.92 15.25 -33.99
C ALA A 166 10.09 16.69 -34.49
N GLU A 167 9.04 17.30 -35.04
CA GLU A 167 9.06 18.66 -35.59
C GLU A 167 8.62 19.73 -34.57
N LYS A 168 7.97 19.32 -33.47
CA LYS A 168 7.54 20.21 -32.38
C LYS A 168 8.71 20.89 -31.69
N ASP A 169 8.47 22.06 -31.10
CA ASP A 169 9.52 22.89 -30.51
C ASP A 169 10.15 22.23 -29.28
N TYR A 170 9.33 21.56 -28.47
CA TYR A 170 9.77 20.69 -27.38
C TYR A 170 9.60 19.24 -27.78
N LEU A 171 10.53 18.37 -27.42
CA LEU A 171 10.53 16.93 -27.71
C LEU A 171 10.18 16.05 -26.51
N LEU A 172 9.79 16.61 -25.35
CA LEU A 172 9.23 15.82 -24.25
C LEU A 172 7.85 15.27 -24.65
N HIS A 173 7.86 14.07 -25.21
CA HIS A 173 6.74 13.44 -25.88
C HIS A 173 5.71 12.86 -24.90
N GLY A 174 6.19 12.12 -23.89
CA GLY A 174 5.36 11.49 -22.87
C GLY A 174 6.02 11.60 -21.50
N MET A 175 5.21 11.57 -20.44
CA MET A 175 5.74 11.65 -19.08
C MET A 175 4.91 10.82 -18.11
N ALA A 176 5.53 10.11 -17.18
CA ALA A 176 4.84 9.53 -16.03
C ALA A 176 5.43 10.06 -14.72
N LEU A 177 4.55 10.48 -13.81
CA LEU A 177 4.90 10.84 -12.45
C LEU A 177 4.33 9.79 -11.50
N ILE A 178 5.19 9.07 -10.79
CA ILE A 178 4.81 7.99 -9.89
C ILE A 178 4.83 8.49 -8.46
N GLY A 179 3.83 8.06 -7.68
CA GLY A 179 3.76 8.39 -6.26
C GLY A 179 3.37 9.83 -6.08
N VAL A 180 2.19 10.23 -6.55
CA VAL A 180 1.74 11.62 -6.46
C VAL A 180 0.67 11.73 -5.35
N ARG A 181 1.09 12.00 -4.10
CA ARG A 181 0.18 12.06 -2.93
C ARG A 181 -0.78 13.26 -2.95
N ALA A 182 -0.33 14.38 -3.49
CA ALA A 182 -0.98 15.67 -3.30
C ALA A 182 -1.79 16.15 -4.51
N VAL A 183 -1.51 15.68 -5.73
CA VAL A 183 -2.05 16.30 -6.96
C VAL A 183 -3.54 16.06 -7.21
N LEU A 184 -4.15 15.10 -6.52
CA LEU A 184 -5.62 14.97 -6.51
C LEU A 184 -6.32 16.05 -5.66
N GLY A 185 -5.57 16.77 -4.81
CA GLY A 185 -6.09 17.79 -3.89
C GLY A 185 -5.29 19.10 -3.85
N VAL A 186 -4.32 19.32 -4.75
CA VAL A 186 -3.79 20.67 -5.01
C VAL A 186 -4.88 21.44 -5.76
N GLU A 187 -5.90 21.85 -5.02
CA GLU A 187 -6.63 23.07 -5.31
C GLU A 187 -5.64 24.22 -5.15
N ASN A 188 -4.77 24.39 -6.14
CA ASN A 188 -4.41 25.74 -6.49
C ASN A 188 -5.74 26.44 -6.78
N VAL A 189 -5.98 27.59 -6.15
CA VAL A 189 -7.11 28.51 -6.37
C VAL A 189 -7.24 28.96 -7.86
N LYS A 190 -6.44 28.38 -8.77
CA LYS A 190 -6.35 28.59 -10.21
C LYS A 190 -6.54 27.30 -11.05
N GLY A 191 -6.98 26.19 -10.45
CA GLY A 191 -7.20 24.89 -11.11
C GLY A 191 -6.00 23.94 -11.02
N SER A 192 -6.27 22.62 -11.09
CA SER A 192 -5.21 21.60 -11.10
C SER A 192 -4.27 21.82 -12.29
N PRO A 193 -2.94 21.88 -12.06
CA PRO A 193 -2.01 22.02 -13.16
C PRO A 193 -1.90 20.73 -14.02
N PHE A 194 -2.54 19.63 -13.59
CA PHE A 194 -2.66 18.36 -14.31
C PHE A 194 -4.06 18.08 -14.86
N ASN A 195 -4.78 19.10 -15.33
CA ASN A 195 -6.02 18.91 -16.11
C ASN A 195 -5.79 18.25 -17.50
N VAL A 196 -4.79 17.37 -17.61
CA VAL A 196 -4.51 16.42 -18.68
C VAL A 196 -4.77 15.02 -18.09
N GLN A 197 -6.05 14.69 -18.00
CA GLN A 197 -6.71 13.77 -17.05
C GLN A 197 -6.40 12.26 -17.14
N ARG A 198 -5.25 11.84 -17.66
CA ARG A 198 -4.96 10.40 -17.77
C ARG A 198 -4.21 9.92 -16.53
N SER A 199 -4.97 9.38 -15.59
CA SER A 199 -4.47 8.80 -14.34
C SER A 199 -4.47 7.28 -14.46
N LEU A 200 -3.34 6.63 -14.17
CA LEU A 200 -3.20 5.18 -14.23
C LEU A 200 -3.27 4.59 -12.81
N PRO A 201 -4.43 4.07 -12.37
CA PRO A 201 -4.54 3.35 -11.10
C PRO A 201 -3.84 2.00 -11.21
N ILE A 202 -3.00 1.68 -10.22
CA ILE A 202 -2.37 0.36 -10.12
C ILE A 202 -3.02 -0.42 -8.96
N PRO A 203 -3.93 -1.37 -9.24
CA PRO A 203 -4.61 -2.15 -8.21
C PRO A 203 -3.69 -3.18 -7.56
N ASN A 204 -4.14 -3.73 -6.43
CA ASN A 204 -3.60 -4.97 -5.85
C ASN A 204 -3.70 -6.13 -6.86
N LEU A 205 -3.01 -7.23 -6.57
CA LEU A 205 -3.15 -8.48 -7.33
C LEU A 205 -4.61 -8.90 -7.34
N THR A 206 -5.05 -9.50 -8.44
CA THR A 206 -6.33 -10.21 -8.46
C THR A 206 -6.17 -11.58 -7.80
N HIS A 207 -7.30 -12.22 -7.49
CA HIS A 207 -7.31 -13.60 -6.98
C HIS A 207 -6.56 -14.55 -7.91
N ASP A 208 -6.84 -14.47 -9.22
CA ASP A 208 -6.15 -15.26 -10.24
C ASP A 208 -4.64 -14.97 -10.28
N GLU A 209 -4.24 -13.69 -10.20
CA GLU A 209 -2.81 -13.33 -10.19
C GLU A 209 -2.08 -13.91 -8.98
N VAL A 210 -2.71 -13.93 -7.80
CA VAL A 210 -2.16 -14.61 -6.61
C VAL A 210 -2.06 -16.11 -6.87
N GLY A 211 -3.12 -16.74 -7.40
CA GLY A 211 -3.11 -18.15 -7.78
C GLY A 211 -1.98 -18.51 -8.75
N TYR A 212 -1.72 -17.67 -9.75
CA TYR A 212 -0.64 -17.87 -10.72
C TYR A 212 0.75 -17.87 -10.07
N LEU A 213 1.00 -16.99 -9.09
CA LEU A 213 2.29 -16.96 -8.38
C LEU A 213 2.57 -18.30 -7.68
N PHE A 214 1.59 -18.83 -6.94
CA PHE A 214 1.73 -20.09 -6.23
C PHE A 214 1.72 -21.30 -7.17
N ASN A 215 1.00 -21.24 -8.29
CA ASN A 215 1.07 -22.27 -9.32
C ASN A 215 2.46 -22.34 -9.98
N TRP A 216 3.12 -21.21 -10.25
CA TRP A 216 4.51 -21.22 -10.72
C TRP A 216 5.47 -21.87 -9.73
N TYR A 217 5.28 -21.63 -8.44
CA TYR A 217 6.05 -22.33 -7.41
C TYR A 217 5.82 -23.84 -7.47
N GLN A 218 4.57 -24.29 -7.50
CA GLN A 218 4.23 -25.72 -7.54
C GLN A 218 4.83 -26.41 -8.77
N GLN A 219 4.78 -25.76 -9.94
CA GLN A 219 5.33 -26.31 -11.18
C GLN A 219 6.85 -26.42 -11.17
N GLU A 220 7.56 -25.43 -10.62
CA GLU A 220 9.03 -25.46 -10.59
C GLU A 220 9.61 -26.30 -9.46
N SER A 221 8.97 -26.29 -8.29
CA SER A 221 9.42 -27.04 -7.12
C SER A 221 8.99 -28.51 -7.14
N GLY A 222 7.86 -28.81 -7.79
CA GLY A 222 7.19 -30.10 -7.69
C GLY A 222 6.43 -30.30 -6.36
N GLN A 223 6.51 -29.34 -5.43
CA GLN A 223 5.79 -29.40 -4.16
C GLN A 223 4.38 -28.84 -4.35
N SER A 224 3.34 -29.62 -4.02
CA SER A 224 1.96 -29.15 -4.08
C SER A 224 1.61 -28.24 -2.90
N ILE A 225 0.64 -27.34 -3.12
CA ILE A 225 0.05 -26.50 -2.10
C ILE A 225 -1.45 -26.79 -2.09
N GLU A 226 -2.02 -27.00 -0.91
CA GLU A 226 -3.48 -27.17 -0.77
C GLU A 226 -4.19 -25.91 -1.28
N PRO A 227 -5.27 -26.02 -2.09
CA PRO A 227 -5.96 -24.86 -2.65
C PRO A 227 -6.45 -23.87 -1.58
N GLU A 228 -6.91 -24.38 -0.43
CA GLU A 228 -7.37 -23.59 0.71
C GLU A 228 -6.28 -22.65 1.26
N VAL A 229 -4.99 -23.02 1.14
CA VAL A 229 -3.88 -22.18 1.56
C VAL A 229 -3.79 -20.93 0.68
N VAL A 230 -3.93 -21.11 -0.64
CA VAL A 230 -3.90 -20.00 -1.60
C VAL A 230 -5.13 -19.09 -1.40
N GLU A 231 -6.31 -19.67 -1.16
CA GLU A 231 -7.52 -18.92 -0.80
C GLU A 231 -7.34 -18.12 0.48
N ARG A 232 -6.72 -18.72 1.51
CA ARG A 232 -6.44 -18.02 2.77
C ARG A 232 -5.46 -16.87 2.58
N ILE A 233 -4.41 -17.05 1.79
CA ILE A 233 -3.45 -15.99 1.45
C ILE A 233 -4.14 -14.84 0.72
N TRP A 234 -5.01 -15.15 -0.25
CA TRP A 234 -5.82 -14.13 -0.91
C TRP A 234 -6.68 -13.36 0.09
N TYR A 235 -7.41 -14.08 0.96
CA TYR A 235 -8.27 -13.48 1.97
C TYR A 235 -7.49 -12.55 2.91
N GLU A 236 -6.37 -13.01 3.48
CA GLU A 236 -5.61 -12.28 4.49
C GLU A 236 -4.90 -11.04 3.94
N PHE A 237 -4.39 -11.11 2.71
CA PHE A 237 -3.55 -10.06 2.14
C PHE A 237 -4.26 -9.23 1.07
N GLN A 238 -5.44 -9.65 0.61
CA GLN A 238 -6.25 -8.96 -0.41
C GLN A 238 -5.43 -8.57 -1.65
N GLY A 239 -4.54 -9.46 -2.07
CA GLY A 239 -3.67 -9.29 -3.23
C GLY A 239 -2.56 -8.24 -3.07
N GLN A 240 -2.27 -7.71 -1.88
CA GLN A 240 -1.17 -6.77 -1.69
C GLN A 240 0.16 -7.44 -2.09
N PRO A 241 0.83 -7.02 -3.20
CA PRO A 241 1.97 -7.75 -3.75
C PRO A 241 3.10 -7.97 -2.74
N GLY A 242 3.43 -6.95 -1.94
CA GLY A 242 4.48 -7.03 -0.93
C GLY A 242 4.19 -8.06 0.17
N LEU A 243 2.96 -8.08 0.71
CA LEU A 243 2.56 -9.05 1.74
C LEU A 243 2.39 -10.45 1.18
N THR A 244 1.76 -10.60 0.02
CA THR A 244 1.58 -11.90 -0.65
C THR A 244 2.93 -12.54 -0.96
N ALA A 245 3.87 -11.78 -1.53
CA ALA A 245 5.19 -12.31 -1.83
C ALA A 245 6.02 -12.58 -0.57
N TRP A 246 5.97 -11.70 0.43
CA TRP A 246 6.63 -11.95 1.71
C TRP A 246 6.12 -13.24 2.38
N PHE A 247 4.81 -13.43 2.45
CA PHE A 247 4.25 -14.64 3.03
C PHE A 247 4.57 -15.88 2.18
N GLY A 248 4.58 -15.77 0.85
CA GLY A 248 5.06 -16.83 -0.04
C GLY A 248 6.48 -17.28 0.31
N GLU A 249 7.41 -16.35 0.51
CA GLU A 249 8.79 -16.64 0.94
C GLU A 249 8.82 -17.36 2.30
N LEU A 250 8.00 -16.92 3.26
CA LEU A 250 7.92 -17.58 4.57
C LEU A 250 7.46 -19.03 4.44
N LEU A 251 6.43 -19.25 3.62
CA LEU A 251 5.76 -20.52 3.45
C LEU A 251 6.57 -21.52 2.62
N THR A 252 7.31 -21.05 1.62
CA THR A 252 8.02 -21.93 0.69
C THR A 252 9.51 -22.06 0.99
N GLU A 253 10.10 -21.15 1.77
CA GLU A 253 11.53 -21.14 2.06
C GLU A 253 11.83 -21.13 3.55
N LYS A 254 11.37 -20.11 4.30
CA LYS A 254 11.83 -19.90 5.68
C LYS A 254 11.37 -20.99 6.65
N TYR A 255 10.11 -21.41 6.53
CA TYR A 255 9.49 -22.41 7.40
C TYR A 255 9.23 -23.74 6.68
N ASN A 256 9.59 -23.85 5.41
CA ASN A 256 9.43 -25.07 4.63
C ASN A 256 10.60 -26.04 4.89
N GLN A 257 10.49 -26.84 5.94
CA GLN A 257 11.55 -27.79 6.32
C GLN A 257 11.53 -29.08 5.48
N THR A 258 10.40 -29.39 4.84
CA THR A 258 10.13 -30.69 4.20
C THR A 258 9.50 -30.47 2.83
N THR A 259 10.34 -30.36 1.79
CA THR A 259 9.90 -30.01 0.43
C THR A 259 9.26 -31.16 -0.35
N ASP A 260 9.32 -32.39 0.17
CA ASP A 260 8.71 -33.59 -0.42
C ASP A 260 7.24 -33.79 -0.01
N GLN A 261 6.74 -33.03 0.97
CA GLN A 261 5.35 -33.08 1.41
C GLN A 261 4.56 -31.86 0.94
N PRO A 262 3.23 -31.97 0.71
CA PRO A 262 2.40 -30.83 0.38
C PRO A 262 2.42 -29.76 1.48
N ILE A 263 2.34 -28.48 1.08
CA ILE A 263 2.08 -27.39 2.00
C ILE A 263 0.59 -27.40 2.37
N THR A 264 0.31 -27.68 3.64
CA THR A 264 -1.06 -27.83 4.17
C THR A 264 -1.56 -26.58 4.89
N MET A 265 -2.87 -26.51 5.13
CA MET A 265 -3.49 -25.45 5.93
C MET A 265 -2.95 -25.39 7.37
N ASN A 266 -2.59 -26.52 7.98
CA ASN A 266 -2.01 -26.51 9.32
C ASN A 266 -0.64 -25.85 9.32
N HIS A 267 0.23 -26.19 8.37
CA HIS A 267 1.52 -25.53 8.21
C HIS A 267 1.37 -24.03 7.94
N ALA A 268 0.46 -23.66 7.04
CA ALA A 268 0.21 -22.25 6.73
C ALA A 268 -0.27 -21.45 7.95
N LYS A 269 -1.10 -22.04 8.83
CA LYS A 269 -1.53 -21.42 10.09
C LYS A 269 -0.36 -21.17 11.04
N GLU A 270 0.54 -22.15 11.22
CA GLU A 270 1.73 -21.99 12.06
C GLU A 270 2.63 -20.85 11.54
N VAL A 271 2.86 -20.80 10.23
CA VAL A 271 3.64 -19.73 9.59
C VAL A 271 2.93 -18.38 9.73
N TYR A 272 1.60 -18.34 9.64
CA TYR A 272 0.82 -17.12 9.83
C TYR A 272 0.91 -16.57 11.26
N VAL A 273 0.86 -17.43 12.27
CA VAL A 273 1.09 -17.03 13.68
C VAL A 273 2.50 -16.45 13.83
N ALA A 274 3.52 -17.11 13.30
CA ALA A 274 4.89 -16.58 13.33
C ALA A 274 5.00 -15.22 12.59
N ALA A 275 4.27 -15.06 11.49
CA ALA A 275 4.20 -13.81 10.72
C ALA A 275 3.50 -12.68 11.49
N LEU A 276 2.54 -12.98 12.37
CA LEU A 276 1.90 -11.99 13.23
C LEU A 276 2.81 -11.58 14.39
N ASP A 277 3.44 -12.55 15.04
CA ASP A 277 4.00 -12.34 16.39
C ASP A 277 5.53 -12.21 16.43
N LEU A 278 6.25 -12.92 15.55
CA LEU A 278 7.70 -13.12 15.68
C LEU A 278 8.53 -12.38 14.64
N LEU A 279 7.92 -12.03 13.50
CA LEU A 279 8.67 -11.54 12.36
C LEU A 279 8.50 -10.04 12.13
N PRO A 280 9.61 -9.27 12.09
CA PRO A 280 9.51 -7.87 11.72
C PRO A 280 9.17 -7.74 10.23
N ASN A 281 8.10 -7.02 9.93
CA ASN A 281 7.78 -6.58 8.58
C ASN A 281 7.86 -5.05 8.51
N SER A 282 8.81 -4.52 7.73
CA SER A 282 9.06 -3.08 7.64
C SER A 282 7.86 -2.29 7.11
N ASN A 283 7.02 -2.90 6.26
CA ASN A 283 5.77 -2.29 5.80
C ASN A 283 4.82 -2.08 6.99
N ILE A 284 4.58 -3.13 7.76
CA ILE A 284 3.66 -3.12 8.90
C ILE A 284 4.15 -2.15 9.97
N LEU A 285 5.45 -2.17 10.28
CA LEU A 285 6.03 -1.22 11.24
C LEU A 285 5.88 0.23 10.78
N ASN A 286 6.04 0.50 9.48
CA ASN A 286 5.82 1.83 8.91
C ASN A 286 4.35 2.25 8.91
N LEU A 287 3.45 1.29 8.70
CA LEU A 287 2.01 1.49 8.72
C LEU A 287 1.56 1.85 10.14
N ILE A 288 1.96 1.06 11.14
CA ILE A 288 1.67 1.31 12.55
C ILE A 288 2.25 2.66 12.99
N SER A 289 3.48 3.01 12.59
CA SER A 289 4.11 4.27 13.00
C SER A 289 3.37 5.52 12.52
N LYS A 290 2.59 5.40 11.43
CA LYS A 290 1.70 6.45 10.92
C LYS A 290 0.31 6.39 11.53
N ALA A 291 -0.26 5.19 11.64
CA ALA A 291 -1.60 4.99 12.19
C ALA A 291 -1.69 5.43 13.66
N LYS A 292 -0.62 5.31 14.44
CA LYS A 292 -0.60 5.70 15.86
C LYS A 292 -0.51 7.20 16.13
N GLN A 293 -0.28 8.03 15.12
CA GLN A 293 -0.16 9.48 15.29
C GLN A 293 -1.53 10.14 15.21
N GLU A 294 -1.77 11.18 16.00
CA GLU A 294 -2.95 12.01 15.82
C GLU A 294 -2.81 12.90 14.56
N PRO A 295 -3.91 13.19 13.83
CA PRO A 295 -5.30 12.81 14.11
C PRO A 295 -5.71 11.40 13.62
N TYR A 296 -4.78 10.64 13.04
CA TYR A 296 -5.07 9.36 12.38
C TYR A 296 -5.47 8.24 13.35
N LYS A 297 -4.86 8.21 14.55
CA LYS A 297 -5.16 7.24 15.59
C LYS A 297 -6.64 7.25 15.98
N SER A 298 -7.20 8.43 16.26
CA SER A 298 -8.62 8.57 16.60
C SER A 298 -9.54 7.96 15.53
N PHE A 299 -9.23 8.19 14.25
CA PHE A 299 -9.99 7.64 13.13
C PHE A 299 -9.84 6.12 13.02
N VAL A 300 -8.63 5.58 13.18
CA VAL A 300 -8.41 4.13 13.13
C VAL A 300 -9.15 3.40 14.26
N LEU A 301 -9.20 4.00 15.46
CA LEU A 301 -10.02 3.49 16.57
C LEU A 301 -11.52 3.52 16.25
N GLU A 302 -11.98 4.52 15.50
CA GLU A 302 -13.37 4.60 15.05
C GLU A 302 -13.73 3.50 14.04
N LEU A 303 -12.80 3.08 13.17
CA LEU A 303 -13.03 1.98 12.21
C LEU A 303 -13.28 0.61 12.88
N PHE A 304 -12.89 0.43 14.14
CA PHE A 304 -13.19 -0.77 14.92
C PHE A 304 -14.59 -0.73 15.58
N GLN A 305 -15.42 0.30 15.34
CA GLN A 305 -16.81 0.33 15.80
C GLN A 305 -17.71 -0.56 14.94
N THR A 306 -18.68 -1.24 15.57
CA THR A 306 -19.55 -2.23 14.90
C THR A 306 -20.70 -1.61 14.10
N LYS A 307 -21.20 -0.45 14.54
CA LYS A 307 -22.48 0.10 14.06
C LYS A 307 -22.35 1.22 13.04
N THR A 308 -21.28 2.00 13.11
CA THR A 308 -21.13 3.21 12.31
C THR A 308 -20.09 2.96 11.24
N LYS A 309 -20.54 2.95 10.00
CA LYS A 309 -19.65 2.90 8.85
C LYS A 309 -19.32 4.30 8.39
N VAL A 310 -18.08 4.50 7.98
CA VAL A 310 -17.60 5.79 7.48
C VAL A 310 -17.64 5.77 5.96
N LYS A 311 -18.27 6.78 5.37
CA LYS A 311 -18.27 6.95 3.91
C LYS A 311 -16.86 7.31 3.44
N PHE A 312 -16.38 6.62 2.41
CA PHE A 312 -15.10 6.94 1.79
C PHE A 312 -15.21 8.21 0.93
N THR A 313 -14.25 9.11 1.11
CA THR A 313 -14.08 10.29 0.25
C THR A 313 -12.60 10.68 0.16
N TYR A 314 -12.14 11.01 -1.05
CA TYR A 314 -10.78 11.52 -1.26
C TYR A 314 -10.59 12.94 -0.74
N HIS A 315 -11.67 13.68 -0.50
CA HIS A 315 -11.61 15.06 0.01
C HIS A 315 -11.32 15.13 1.50
N ASP A 316 -11.49 14.02 2.23
CA ASP A 316 -11.11 13.96 3.63
C ASP A 316 -9.60 13.69 3.75
N PRO A 317 -8.82 14.61 4.35
CA PRO A 317 -7.37 14.48 4.43
C PRO A 317 -6.91 13.30 5.29
N ILE A 318 -7.69 12.88 6.29
CA ILE A 318 -7.40 11.72 7.14
C ILE A 318 -7.60 10.45 6.33
N ILE A 319 -8.76 10.30 5.67
CA ILE A 319 -9.04 9.12 4.83
C ILE A 319 -8.03 8.99 3.71
N ASN A 320 -7.75 10.09 3.00
CA ASN A 320 -6.78 10.08 1.89
C ASN A 320 -5.37 9.70 2.39
N PHE A 321 -4.92 10.25 3.53
CA PHE A 321 -3.63 9.88 4.10
C PHE A 321 -3.56 8.39 4.46
N LEU A 322 -4.58 7.87 5.15
CA LEU A 322 -4.62 6.46 5.55
C LEU A 322 -4.65 5.53 4.32
N TYR A 323 -5.42 5.91 3.30
CA TYR A 323 -5.57 5.16 2.06
C TYR A 323 -4.23 5.09 1.29
N MET A 324 -3.57 6.23 1.11
CA MET A 324 -2.28 6.30 0.41
C MET A 324 -1.17 5.51 1.13
N ASN A 325 -1.27 5.39 2.45
CA ASN A 325 -0.35 4.59 3.25
C ASN A 325 -0.72 3.10 3.35
N GLY A 326 -1.79 2.66 2.69
CA GLY A 326 -2.22 1.26 2.70
C GLY A 326 -2.82 0.79 4.03
N ILE A 327 -3.31 1.72 4.86
CA ILE A 327 -4.00 1.40 6.12
C ILE A 327 -5.45 1.05 5.84
N VAL A 328 -6.09 1.84 4.98
CA VAL A 328 -7.49 1.66 4.57
C VAL A 328 -7.62 1.46 3.07
N SER A 329 -8.76 0.92 2.66
CA SER A 329 -9.21 0.76 1.28
C SER A 329 -10.69 1.10 1.17
N VAL A 330 -11.21 1.05 -0.05
CA VAL A 330 -12.64 1.27 -0.34
C VAL A 330 -13.35 -0.07 -0.35
N ASP A 331 -14.45 -0.17 0.37
CA ASP A 331 -15.43 -1.25 0.20
C ASP A 331 -16.54 -0.76 -0.72
N GLN A 332 -16.60 -1.30 -1.93
CA GLN A 332 -17.66 -1.00 -2.88
C GLN A 332 -18.73 -2.09 -2.79
N ARG A 333 -19.71 -1.91 -1.90
CA ARG A 333 -20.85 -2.82 -1.84
C ARG A 333 -21.95 -2.31 -2.76
N HIS A 334 -22.30 -3.12 -3.75
CA HIS A 334 -23.50 -2.90 -4.54
C HIS A 334 -24.71 -3.43 -3.76
N GLU A 335 -25.25 -2.61 -2.86
CA GLU A 335 -26.51 -2.94 -2.20
C GLU A 335 -27.71 -2.48 -3.04
N GLN A 336 -28.84 -3.19 -2.89
CA GLN A 336 -30.08 -2.91 -3.63
C GLN A 336 -30.69 -1.52 -3.36
N ARG A 337 -30.16 -0.75 -2.39
CA ARG A 337 -30.63 0.59 -1.99
C ARG A 337 -29.70 1.74 -2.37
N GLY A 338 -28.61 1.47 -3.08
CA GLY A 338 -27.64 2.47 -3.52
C GLY A 338 -26.21 1.96 -3.33
N SER A 339 -25.30 2.35 -4.23
CA SER A 339 -23.87 2.09 -4.07
C SER A 339 -23.28 3.11 -3.11
N GLU A 340 -23.03 2.70 -1.86
CA GLU A 340 -22.24 3.49 -0.92
C GLU A 340 -20.81 2.94 -0.85
N ASN A 341 -19.85 3.84 -1.03
CA ASN A 341 -18.44 3.54 -0.87
C ASN A 341 -18.07 3.75 0.60
N GLU A 342 -17.64 2.69 1.27
CA GLU A 342 -17.32 2.71 2.69
C GLU A 342 -15.81 2.56 2.89
N VAL A 343 -15.28 3.13 3.98
CA VAL A 343 -13.89 2.93 4.38
C VAL A 343 -13.77 1.56 5.04
N LYS A 344 -12.79 0.73 4.64
CA LYS A 344 -12.41 -0.50 5.34
C LYS A 344 -10.91 -0.59 5.56
N PHE A 345 -10.43 -1.48 6.44
CA PHE A 345 -9.01 -1.79 6.49
C PHE A 345 -8.51 -2.36 5.15
N ALA A 346 -7.25 -2.10 4.81
CA ALA A 346 -6.71 -2.47 3.51
C ALA A 346 -6.68 -3.99 3.27
N CYS A 347 -6.48 -4.78 4.34
CA CYS A 347 -6.66 -6.22 4.36
C CYS A 347 -6.80 -6.73 5.81
N PRO A 348 -7.34 -7.95 6.03
CA PRO A 348 -7.46 -8.54 7.37
C PRO A 348 -6.13 -8.61 8.14
N TYR A 349 -5.02 -8.90 7.46
CA TYR A 349 -3.71 -8.94 8.13
C TYR A 349 -3.29 -7.57 8.70
N VAL A 350 -3.51 -6.48 7.96
CA VAL A 350 -3.27 -5.10 8.46
C VAL A 350 -4.18 -4.77 9.63
N GLN A 351 -5.45 -5.18 9.56
CA GLN A 351 -6.41 -4.98 10.64
C GLN A 351 -5.98 -5.70 11.93
N LYS A 352 -5.58 -6.97 11.84
CA LYS A 352 -5.06 -7.77 12.97
C LYS A 352 -3.82 -7.15 13.59
N GLN A 353 -2.87 -6.70 12.76
CA GLN A 353 -1.66 -6.02 13.22
C GLN A 353 -1.96 -4.72 13.99
N LEU A 354 -2.87 -3.89 13.48
CA LEU A 354 -3.30 -2.67 14.17
C LEU A 354 -4.09 -2.98 15.44
N PHE A 355 -4.98 -3.97 15.39
CA PHE A 355 -5.77 -4.41 16.53
C PHE A 355 -4.87 -4.85 17.69
N ASN A 356 -3.91 -5.75 17.42
CA ASN A 356 -2.95 -6.23 18.41
C ASN A 356 -2.09 -5.09 18.95
N TYR A 357 -1.61 -4.19 18.07
CA TYR A 357 -0.81 -3.04 18.50
C TYR A 357 -1.58 -2.14 19.47
N PHE A 358 -2.79 -1.70 19.11
CA PHE A 358 -3.59 -0.80 19.95
C PHE A 358 -4.07 -1.47 21.23
N ALA A 359 -4.36 -2.78 21.19
CA ALA A 359 -4.69 -3.52 22.39
C ALA A 359 -3.54 -3.49 23.40
N ILE A 360 -2.32 -3.82 22.95
CA ILE A 360 -1.13 -3.83 23.81
C ILE A 360 -0.74 -2.41 24.27
N GLU A 361 -0.89 -1.41 23.40
CA GLU A 361 -0.64 0.00 23.75
C GLU A 361 -1.55 0.48 24.88
N LEU A 362 -2.83 0.09 24.85
CA LEU A 362 -3.81 0.50 25.84
C LEU A 362 -3.72 -0.31 27.14
N TYR A 363 -3.38 -1.60 27.04
CA TYR A 363 -3.38 -2.53 28.17
C TYR A 363 -2.06 -3.30 28.22
N HIS A 364 -1.02 -2.67 28.76
CA HIS A 364 0.31 -3.27 28.90
C HIS A 364 0.34 -4.47 29.86
N LYS A 365 -0.53 -4.51 30.88
CA LYS A 365 -0.64 -5.59 31.85
C LYS A 365 -2.09 -5.80 32.26
N MET A 366 -2.48 -7.07 32.36
CA MET A 366 -3.71 -7.52 33.03
C MET A 366 -3.27 -8.49 34.12
N ASP A 367 -3.14 -7.98 35.32
CA ASP A 367 -2.72 -8.75 36.49
C ASP A 367 -3.98 -9.26 37.23
N ASP A 368 -3.82 -10.34 38.00
CA ASP A 368 -4.85 -10.89 38.89
C ASP A 368 -6.20 -11.18 38.22
N LEU A 369 -6.18 -11.85 37.04
CA LEU A 369 -7.39 -12.27 36.32
C LEU A 369 -8.32 -13.14 37.16
N TYR A 370 -7.73 -13.97 38.02
CA TYR A 370 -8.39 -14.88 38.95
C TYR A 370 -7.46 -15.11 40.16
N GLY A 371 -8.03 -15.58 41.27
CA GLY A 371 -7.27 -15.83 42.49
C GLY A 371 -6.20 -16.94 42.31
N PRO A 372 -5.06 -16.92 43.03
CA PRO A 372 -3.98 -17.90 42.87
C PRO A 372 -4.36 -19.37 43.05
N PHE A 373 -5.51 -19.64 43.71
CA PHE A 373 -6.03 -20.99 43.98
C PHE A 373 -7.50 -21.10 43.59
N GLU A 374 -7.97 -20.22 42.71
CA GLU A 374 -9.34 -20.25 42.24
C GLU A 374 -9.57 -21.48 41.36
N ASP A 375 -10.64 -22.23 41.66
CA ASP A 375 -11.02 -23.36 40.84
C ASP A 375 -11.63 -22.86 39.52
N LEU A 376 -10.97 -23.19 38.40
CA LEU A 376 -11.37 -22.83 37.05
C LEU A 376 -12.06 -23.99 36.30
N SER A 377 -12.23 -25.15 36.94
CA SER A 377 -12.80 -26.36 36.30
C SER A 377 -14.24 -26.19 35.82
N ASP A 378 -14.97 -25.21 36.35
CA ASP A 378 -16.30 -24.83 35.88
C ASP A 378 -16.28 -24.08 34.53
N THR A 379 -15.11 -23.58 34.14
CA THR A 379 -14.89 -22.69 32.99
C THR A 379 -14.05 -23.34 31.93
N ILE A 380 -12.93 -23.96 32.30
CA ILE A 380 -12.01 -24.62 31.37
C ILE A 380 -11.56 -25.97 31.95
N THR A 381 -11.59 -26.98 31.09
CA THR A 381 -11.01 -28.31 31.34
C THR A 381 -10.04 -28.63 30.21
N GLU A 382 -9.36 -29.77 30.29
CA GLU A 382 -8.45 -30.23 29.22
C GLU A 382 -9.16 -30.31 27.85
N ASP A 383 -10.45 -30.67 27.83
CA ASP A 383 -11.19 -30.94 26.59
C ASP A 383 -12.31 -29.93 26.28
N SER A 384 -12.57 -28.95 27.16
CA SER A 384 -13.75 -28.08 26.98
C SER A 384 -13.59 -26.68 27.55
N LEU A 385 -14.23 -25.72 26.87
CA LEU A 385 -14.31 -24.32 27.30
C LEU A 385 -15.79 -23.90 27.42
N ASN A 386 -16.21 -23.54 28.64
CA ASN A 386 -17.56 -23.08 28.94
C ASN A 386 -17.65 -21.55 28.73
N ILE A 387 -18.02 -21.14 27.52
CA ILE A 387 -18.10 -19.73 27.12
C ILE A 387 -19.00 -18.89 28.04
N PRO A 388 -20.22 -19.32 28.43
CA PRO A 388 -21.04 -18.57 29.40
C PRO A 388 -20.33 -18.28 30.73
N ARG A 389 -19.59 -19.26 31.28
CA ARG A 389 -18.85 -19.07 32.54
C ARG A 389 -17.65 -18.16 32.36
N LEU A 390 -16.94 -18.29 31.25
CA LEU A 390 -15.82 -17.41 30.90
C LEU A 390 -16.26 -15.93 30.80
N LEU A 391 -17.40 -15.69 30.16
CA LEU A 391 -18.01 -14.36 30.06
C LEU A 391 -18.43 -13.81 31.42
N GLN A 392 -19.00 -14.66 32.29
CA GLN A 392 -19.35 -14.27 33.65
C GLN A 392 -18.12 -13.83 34.46
N ARG A 393 -17.00 -14.55 34.33
CA ARG A 393 -15.72 -14.19 34.98
C ARG A 393 -15.15 -12.89 34.43
N TYR A 394 -15.19 -12.71 33.11
CA TYR A 394 -14.78 -11.45 32.48
C TYR A 394 -15.62 -10.26 32.99
N GLU A 395 -16.94 -10.43 33.09
CA GLU A 395 -17.82 -9.38 33.61
C GLU A 395 -17.45 -9.00 35.05
N GLN A 396 -17.20 -9.98 35.92
CA GLN A 396 -16.76 -9.76 37.30
C GLN A 396 -15.42 -9.02 37.35
N TYR A 397 -14.44 -9.46 36.56
CA TYR A 397 -13.14 -8.81 36.46
C TYR A 397 -13.27 -7.35 35.98
N LEU A 398 -14.08 -7.10 34.95
CA LEU A 398 -14.31 -5.75 34.41
C LEU A 398 -15.01 -4.85 35.43
N GLN A 399 -15.99 -5.37 36.18
CA GLN A 399 -16.67 -4.60 37.23
C GLN A 399 -15.70 -4.20 38.36
N ALA A 400 -14.84 -5.13 38.79
CA ALA A 400 -13.84 -4.88 39.82
C ALA A 400 -12.75 -3.87 39.37
N ASN A 401 -12.37 -3.90 38.10
CA ASN A 401 -11.26 -3.11 37.55
C ASN A 401 -11.69 -1.91 36.69
N ARG A 402 -12.99 -1.59 36.64
CA ARG A 402 -13.58 -0.60 35.72
C ARG A 402 -12.86 0.75 35.72
N GLU A 403 -12.51 1.26 36.90
CA GLU A 403 -11.84 2.56 37.01
C GLU A 403 -10.46 2.55 36.36
N LEU A 404 -9.69 1.47 36.56
CA LEU A 404 -8.38 1.29 35.96
C LEU A 404 -8.47 1.15 34.43
N VAL A 405 -9.41 0.31 33.96
CA VAL A 405 -9.67 0.08 32.53
C VAL A 405 -10.02 1.38 31.80
N LEU A 406 -10.85 2.22 32.41
CA LEU A 406 -11.36 3.45 31.77
C LEU A 406 -10.51 4.70 32.03
N LYS A 407 -9.49 4.63 32.91
CA LYS A 407 -8.68 5.78 33.34
C LYS A 407 -8.01 6.47 32.15
N ASN A 408 -7.28 5.70 31.35
CA ASN A 408 -6.49 6.20 30.21
C ASN A 408 -7.13 5.83 28.86
N ALA A 409 -8.37 5.36 28.87
CA ALA A 409 -9.08 4.98 27.66
C ALA A 409 -9.26 6.20 26.73
N PRO A 410 -8.94 6.07 25.42
CA PRO A 410 -9.17 7.12 24.45
C PRO A 410 -10.67 7.41 24.35
N ARG A 411 -10.99 8.70 24.19
CA ARG A 411 -12.37 9.20 24.13
C ARG A 411 -12.58 9.95 22.82
N ARG A 412 -13.79 9.83 22.30
CA ARG A 412 -14.30 10.61 21.17
C ARG A 412 -14.55 12.06 21.60
N ASP A 413 -14.87 12.91 20.62
CA ASP A 413 -15.22 14.32 20.84
C ASP A 413 -16.44 14.50 21.77
N ASP A 414 -17.34 13.51 21.82
CA ASP A 414 -18.51 13.49 22.72
C ASP A 414 -18.18 12.95 24.13
N LEU A 415 -16.88 12.80 24.45
CA LEU A 415 -16.33 12.26 25.70
C LEU A 415 -16.63 10.77 25.96
N ARG A 416 -17.28 10.07 25.02
CA ARG A 416 -17.50 8.62 25.14
C ARG A 416 -16.24 7.87 24.79
N VAL A 417 -16.03 6.75 25.48
CA VAL A 417 -14.94 5.82 25.18
C VAL A 417 -15.22 5.12 23.86
N PHE A 418 -14.19 4.94 23.02
CA PHE A 418 -14.32 4.19 21.77
C PHE A 418 -14.76 2.74 22.05
N GLU A 419 -15.67 2.20 21.23
CA GLU A 419 -16.11 0.80 21.33
C GLU A 419 -14.92 -0.18 21.26
N ALA A 420 -13.94 0.13 20.41
CA ALA A 420 -12.70 -0.62 20.24
C ALA A 420 -11.97 -0.90 21.56
N VAL A 421 -12.04 0.02 22.54
CA VAL A 421 -11.41 -0.12 23.85
C VAL A 421 -11.92 -1.36 24.60
N PHE A 422 -13.21 -1.68 24.45
CA PHE A 422 -13.81 -2.87 25.05
C PHE A 422 -13.45 -4.14 24.27
N HIS A 423 -13.36 -4.06 22.94
CA HIS A 423 -12.90 -5.17 22.11
C HIS A 423 -11.46 -5.57 22.47
N PHE A 424 -10.56 -4.60 22.53
CA PHE A 424 -9.16 -4.82 22.89
C PHE A 424 -9.02 -5.39 24.29
N HIS A 425 -9.79 -4.86 25.25
CA HIS A 425 -9.75 -5.34 26.64
C HIS A 425 -10.23 -6.78 26.74
N PHE A 426 -11.36 -7.10 26.09
CA PHE A 426 -11.88 -8.46 26.11
C PHE A 426 -10.93 -9.45 25.42
N TYR A 427 -10.40 -9.08 24.26
CA TYR A 427 -9.40 -9.89 23.55
C TYR A 427 -8.20 -10.22 24.44
N LEU A 428 -7.58 -9.21 25.05
CA LEU A 428 -6.41 -9.43 25.90
C LEU A 428 -6.75 -10.20 27.17
N TYR A 429 -7.94 -10.00 27.73
CA TYR A 429 -8.41 -10.81 28.85
C TYR A 429 -8.45 -12.30 28.47
N LEU A 430 -9.02 -12.64 27.31
CA LEU A 430 -9.07 -14.02 26.84
C LEU A 430 -7.68 -14.59 26.56
N THR A 431 -6.83 -13.83 25.86
CA THR A 431 -5.44 -14.25 25.58
C THR A 431 -4.68 -14.55 26.87
N ARG A 432 -4.85 -13.71 27.90
CA ARG A 432 -4.18 -13.88 29.20
C ARG A 432 -4.80 -14.99 30.05
N PHE A 433 -6.13 -15.13 30.01
CA PHE A 433 -6.83 -16.19 30.72
C PHE A 433 -6.41 -17.57 30.21
N LEU A 434 -6.16 -17.67 28.89
CA LEU A 434 -5.81 -18.91 28.21
C LEU A 434 -4.29 -19.13 28.07
N ASP A 435 -3.45 -18.17 28.48
CA ASP A 435 -1.97 -18.21 28.31
C ASP A 435 -1.31 -19.42 29.00
N SER A 436 -1.90 -19.90 30.10
CA SER A 436 -1.45 -21.10 30.82
C SER A 436 -1.95 -22.42 30.22
N TYR A 437 -2.74 -22.36 29.16
CA TYR A 437 -3.31 -23.51 28.46
C TYR A 437 -2.72 -23.60 27.05
N GLU A 438 -2.73 -24.77 26.42
CA GLU A 438 -2.32 -24.94 25.01
C GLU A 438 -3.39 -24.39 24.04
N ALA A 439 -3.87 -23.17 24.30
CA ALA A 439 -4.92 -22.50 23.55
C ALA A 439 -4.42 -21.16 23.02
N GLN A 440 -4.91 -20.77 21.84
CA GLN A 440 -4.60 -19.49 21.21
C GLN A 440 -5.90 -18.77 20.87
N VAL A 441 -5.95 -17.46 21.13
CA VAL A 441 -7.08 -16.60 20.77
C VAL A 441 -6.72 -15.80 19.52
N GLN A 442 -7.50 -15.95 18.45
CA GLN A 442 -7.24 -15.24 17.20
C GLN A 442 -8.43 -14.33 16.82
N PRO A 443 -8.21 -13.01 16.63
CA PRO A 443 -9.27 -12.12 16.18
C PRO A 443 -9.47 -12.23 14.68
N GLU A 444 -10.69 -12.54 14.24
CA GLU A 444 -11.14 -12.56 12.86
C GLU A 444 -12.17 -11.47 12.59
N PHE A 445 -12.20 -10.95 11.36
CA PHE A 445 -12.99 -9.79 10.98
C PHE A 445 -13.86 -10.10 9.75
N PRO A 446 -14.97 -10.84 9.91
CA PRO A 446 -15.74 -11.41 8.79
C PRO A 446 -16.42 -10.35 7.92
N THR A 447 -16.79 -9.19 8.48
CA THR A 447 -17.53 -8.13 7.77
C THR A 447 -16.67 -6.93 7.37
N GLY A 448 -15.34 -7.02 7.57
CA GLY A 448 -14.34 -6.03 7.15
C GLY A 448 -14.16 -4.84 8.11
N ASN A 449 -15.19 -4.47 8.88
CA ASN A 449 -15.10 -3.42 9.91
C ASN A 449 -15.91 -3.80 11.16
N GLY A 450 -15.32 -3.52 12.32
CA GLY A 450 -16.03 -3.47 13.59
C GLY A 450 -16.45 -4.80 14.23
N GLN A 451 -17.09 -5.70 13.49
CA GLN A 451 -17.44 -7.03 14.02
C GLN A 451 -16.18 -7.89 14.13
N ILE A 452 -16.01 -8.50 15.30
CA ILE A 452 -14.86 -9.31 15.65
C ILE A 452 -15.38 -10.66 16.11
N ASP A 453 -14.89 -11.70 15.46
CA ASP A 453 -15.02 -13.06 15.93
C ASP A 453 -13.70 -13.42 16.65
N LEU A 454 -13.78 -13.95 17.86
CA LEU A 454 -12.61 -14.45 18.59
C LEU A 454 -12.64 -15.97 18.50
N LEU A 455 -11.71 -16.53 17.73
CA LEU A 455 -11.55 -17.97 17.53
C LEU A 455 -10.64 -18.58 18.60
#